data_AF-A0A9D8KY10-F1
#
_entry.id   AF-A0A9D8KY10-F1
#
_cell.length_a   1.000
_cell.length_b   1.000
_cell.length_c   1.000
_cell.angle_alpha   90.00
_cell.angle_beta   90.00
_cell.angle_gamma   90.00
#
_symmetry.space_group_name_H-M   'P 1'
#
loop_
_entity.id
_entity.type
_entity.pdbx_description
1 polymer ?
#
loop_
_entity_poly.entity_id
_entity_poly.type
_entity_poly.pdbx_seq_one_letter_code
_entity_poly.pdbx_strand_id
1 'polypeptide(L)'
;LKADPSDYARYRAFARSLWLGDQTRMLRLDDGQVLVGVQKVQPPVLLEYDAQWALESVYLENTSRRFDEADPSHRLAYVDRCTAFEDASADGDWCALLVDSDQGMRLYRDPQLRRGIAVDAPLEPFHGPRPSVRQSRMISRQAQHTRPGRYVLELYASQRPERAFWVEAVSSQRKVVVAQQWVLPDRDGRITLPLGLDEEIDDLEIRAWLGHAEKLAVDSYALVPAIRGRPRS
;
A
#
# COMPACT_ATOMS: atom_id res chain seq x y z
N LEU A 1 -13.85 -10.30 46.95
CA LEU A 1 -12.61 -9.62 46.55
C LEU A 1 -12.95 -8.61 45.45
N LYS A 2 -13.07 -7.33 45.78
CA LYS A 2 -13.22 -6.26 44.78
C LYS A 2 -11.84 -6.04 44.17
N ALA A 3 -11.60 -6.56 42.98
CA ALA A 3 -10.35 -6.30 42.26
C ALA A 3 -10.34 -4.82 41.86
N ASP A 4 -9.30 -4.11 42.28
CA ASP A 4 -9.11 -2.71 41.99
C ASP A 4 -8.90 -2.54 40.47
N PRO A 5 -9.69 -1.71 39.77
CA PRO A 5 -9.51 -1.49 38.33
C PRO A 5 -8.12 -0.96 37.97
N SER A 6 -7.38 -0.37 38.91
CA SER A 6 -5.99 0.07 38.71
C SER A 6 -5.00 -1.09 38.58
N ASP A 7 -5.26 -2.24 39.21
CA ASP A 7 -4.43 -3.45 39.06
C ASP A 7 -4.57 -4.03 37.65
N TYR A 8 -5.79 -4.06 37.10
CA TYR A 8 -6.02 -4.50 35.73
C TYR A 8 -5.26 -3.67 34.69
N ALA A 9 -5.13 -2.36 34.92
CA ALA A 9 -4.36 -1.49 34.04
C ALA A 9 -2.86 -1.88 34.02
N ARG A 10 -2.27 -2.21 35.18
CA ARG A 10 -0.87 -2.67 35.27
C ARG A 10 -0.66 -4.02 34.59
N TYR A 11 -1.55 -4.98 34.80
CA TYR A 11 -1.45 -6.28 34.12
C TYR A 11 -1.58 -6.16 32.59
N ARG A 12 -2.44 -5.25 32.10
CA ARG A 12 -2.54 -4.97 30.66
C ARG A 12 -1.28 -4.31 30.10
N ALA A 13 -0.67 -3.39 30.84
CA ALA A 13 0.61 -2.77 30.46
C ALA A 13 1.77 -3.79 30.46
N PHE A 14 1.81 -4.67 31.45
CA PHE A 14 2.80 -5.76 31.52
C PHE A 14 2.62 -6.76 30.36
N ALA A 15 1.40 -7.13 30.03
CA ALA A 15 1.15 -7.96 28.85
C ALA A 15 1.58 -7.23 27.57
N ARG A 16 1.17 -5.99 27.34
CA ARG A 16 1.55 -5.21 26.15
C ARG A 16 3.08 -5.10 25.98
N SER A 17 3.83 -4.86 27.05
CA SER A 17 5.30 -4.81 27.00
C SER A 17 5.97 -6.15 26.68
N LEU A 18 5.39 -7.29 27.08
CA LEU A 18 5.91 -8.61 26.67
C LEU A 18 5.65 -8.91 25.18
N TRP A 19 4.55 -8.42 24.63
CA TRP A 19 4.17 -8.67 23.23
C TRP A 19 4.80 -7.70 22.24
N LEU A 20 5.08 -6.46 22.67
CA LEU A 20 5.64 -5.39 21.84
C LEU A 20 7.10 -5.06 22.19
N GLY A 21 7.58 -5.34 23.40
CA GLY A 21 8.91 -4.91 23.85
C GLY A 21 9.05 -3.38 23.97
N ASP A 22 10.26 -2.91 24.26
CA ASP A 22 10.54 -1.49 24.55
C ASP A 22 10.77 -0.64 23.29
N GLN A 23 10.89 -1.27 22.12
CA GLN A 23 11.25 -0.61 20.86
C GLN A 23 10.04 -0.36 19.93
N THR A 24 8.88 -0.02 20.48
CA THR A 24 7.69 0.28 19.66
C THR A 24 7.81 1.57 18.86
N ARG A 25 8.78 2.43 19.20
CA ARG A 25 9.03 3.70 18.50
C ARG A 25 9.98 3.57 17.32
N MET A 26 10.55 2.39 17.11
CA MET A 26 11.43 2.12 15.97
C MET A 26 10.66 1.34 14.92
N LEU A 27 10.51 1.92 13.75
CA LEU A 27 9.92 1.27 12.59
C LEU A 27 11.04 0.76 11.69
N ARG A 28 11.12 -0.55 11.48
CA ARG A 28 12.14 -1.16 10.63
C ARG A 28 11.55 -2.20 9.71
N LEU A 29 12.04 -2.27 8.48
CA LEU A 29 11.77 -3.39 7.58
C LEU A 29 12.85 -4.47 7.72
N ASP A 30 12.41 -5.71 7.94
CA ASP A 30 13.23 -6.90 7.96
C ASP A 30 12.58 -7.96 7.08
N ASP A 31 13.28 -8.41 6.04
CA ASP A 31 12.79 -9.38 5.05
C ASP A 31 11.40 -9.06 4.47
N GLY A 32 11.13 -7.78 4.19
CA GLY A 32 9.84 -7.32 3.66
C GLY A 32 8.69 -7.31 4.67
N GLN A 33 8.98 -7.55 5.95
CA GLN A 33 8.05 -7.42 7.07
C GLN A 33 8.43 -6.22 7.94
N VAL A 34 7.43 -5.54 8.49
CA VAL A 34 7.63 -4.45 9.43
C VAL A 34 7.82 -5.04 10.82
N LEU A 35 8.95 -4.72 11.44
CA LEU A 35 9.20 -4.98 12.83
C LEU A 35 8.52 -3.89 13.67
N VAL A 36 7.52 -4.28 14.44
CA VAL A 36 6.83 -3.41 15.41
C VAL A 36 7.17 -3.96 16.79
N GLY A 37 8.17 -3.34 17.42
CA GLY A 37 8.66 -3.87 18.67
C GLY A 37 9.34 -5.23 18.49
N VAL A 38 8.77 -6.31 19.00
CA VAL A 38 9.25 -7.70 18.78
C VAL A 38 8.47 -8.48 17.72
N GLN A 39 7.39 -7.92 17.18
CA GLN A 39 6.52 -8.60 16.20
C GLN A 39 6.92 -8.27 14.77
N LYS A 40 6.87 -9.28 13.89
CA LYS A 40 6.98 -9.08 12.44
C LYS A 40 5.60 -9.09 11.81
N VAL A 41 5.28 -8.02 11.10
CA VAL A 41 3.97 -7.80 10.50
C VAL A 41 4.13 -7.63 9.00
N GLN A 42 3.31 -8.33 8.21
CA GLN A 42 3.32 -8.18 6.76
C GLN A 42 2.58 -6.90 6.37
N PRO A 43 3.19 -5.97 5.61
CA PRO A 43 2.46 -4.85 5.04
C PRO A 43 1.42 -5.30 4.00
N PRO A 44 0.37 -4.49 3.74
CA PRO A 44 0.16 -3.13 4.26
C PRO A 44 -0.19 -3.10 5.75
N VAL A 45 0.36 -2.13 6.49
CA VAL A 45 0.11 -1.99 7.93
C VAL A 45 0.03 -0.53 8.32
N LEU A 46 -1.00 -0.18 9.09
CA LEU A 46 -1.15 1.12 9.73
C LEU A 46 -0.91 1.01 11.23
N LEU A 47 -0.01 1.86 11.74
CA LEU A 47 0.31 1.98 13.15
C LEU A 47 -0.17 3.34 13.65
N GLU A 48 -0.84 3.35 14.80
CA GLU A 48 -1.35 4.55 15.44
C GLU A 48 -0.67 4.74 16.79
N TYR A 49 -0.14 5.94 17.01
CA TYR A 49 0.57 6.32 18.21
C TYR A 49 -0.16 7.48 18.89
N ASP A 50 -0.29 7.37 20.20
CA ASP A 50 -0.84 8.44 21.04
C ASP A 50 0.14 9.62 21.17
N ALA A 51 -0.30 10.67 21.87
CA ALA A 51 0.50 11.86 22.12
C ALA A 51 1.77 11.62 22.97
N GLN A 52 1.91 10.44 23.60
CA GLN A 52 3.12 10.03 24.33
C GLN A 52 4.01 9.09 23.50
N TRP A 53 3.72 8.93 22.21
CA TRP A 53 4.40 8.01 21.29
C TRP A 53 4.32 6.55 21.72
N ALA A 54 3.29 6.17 22.48
CA ALA A 54 3.00 4.78 22.75
C ALA A 54 2.15 4.22 21.60
N LEU A 55 2.46 2.99 21.19
CA LEU A 55 1.69 2.31 20.15
C LEU A 55 0.31 1.95 20.71
N GLU A 56 -0.74 2.61 20.18
CA GLU A 56 -2.11 2.42 20.63
C GLU A 56 -2.78 1.26 19.89
N SER A 57 -2.61 1.23 18.56
CA SER A 57 -3.28 0.28 17.68
C SER A 57 -2.43 -0.11 16.45
N VAL A 58 -2.73 -1.30 15.92
CA VAL A 58 -2.11 -1.86 14.71
C VAL A 58 -3.23 -2.39 13.83
N TYR A 59 -3.35 -1.88 12.60
CA TYR A 59 -4.34 -2.32 11.63
C TYR A 59 -3.67 -2.99 10.43
N LEU A 60 -4.19 -4.16 10.05
CA LEU A 60 -3.71 -4.98 8.92
C LEU A 60 -4.72 -5.02 7.76
N GLU A 61 -5.95 -4.60 8.03
CA GLU A 61 -7.05 -4.66 7.08
C GLU A 61 -7.71 -3.30 6.97
N ASN A 62 -8.21 -2.99 5.76
CA ASN A 62 -8.84 -1.70 5.44
C ASN A 62 -7.96 -0.50 5.83
N THR A 63 -6.64 -0.66 5.74
CA THR A 63 -5.65 0.31 6.22
C THR A 63 -5.80 1.68 5.58
N SER A 64 -6.10 1.75 4.29
CA SER A 64 -6.35 3.02 3.59
C SER A 64 -7.56 3.78 4.16
N ARG A 65 -8.66 3.06 4.43
CA ARG A 65 -9.85 3.64 5.08
C ARG A 65 -9.54 4.09 6.50
N ARG A 66 -8.85 3.25 7.28
CA ARG A 66 -8.46 3.55 8.66
C ARG A 66 -7.54 4.77 8.73
N PHE A 67 -6.65 4.94 7.75
CA PHE A 67 -5.77 6.10 7.66
C PHE A 67 -6.55 7.40 7.50
N ASP A 68 -7.56 7.39 6.63
CA ASP A 68 -8.39 8.57 6.34
C ASP A 68 -9.38 8.88 7.49
N GLU A 69 -9.87 7.86 8.19
CA GLU A 69 -10.80 7.98 9.33
C GLU A 69 -10.12 8.15 10.70
N ALA A 70 -8.79 8.07 10.77
CA ALA A 70 -8.05 8.10 12.03
C ALA A 70 -8.17 9.43 12.77
N ASP A 71 -8.03 9.38 14.10
CA ASP A 71 -8.03 10.57 14.95
C ASP A 71 -6.90 11.53 14.50
N PRO A 72 -7.21 12.80 14.20
CA PRO A 72 -6.21 13.76 13.75
C PRO A 72 -5.20 14.13 14.85
N SER A 73 -5.48 13.87 16.13
CA SER A 73 -4.53 14.09 17.22
C SER A 73 -3.44 13.00 17.31
N HIS A 74 -3.65 11.86 16.66
CA HIS A 74 -2.72 10.75 16.69
C HIS A 74 -1.68 10.85 15.58
N ARG A 75 -0.50 10.32 15.86
CA ARG A 75 0.51 10.14 14.82
C ARG A 75 0.36 8.78 14.18
N LEU A 76 0.33 8.78 12.86
CA LEU A 76 0.23 7.56 12.08
C LEU A 76 1.55 7.24 11.41
N ALA A 77 1.85 5.95 11.33
CA ALA A 77 2.84 5.41 10.40
C ALA A 77 2.13 4.38 9.51
N TYR A 78 1.95 4.72 8.23
CA TYR A 78 1.41 3.80 7.25
C TYR A 78 2.51 3.22 6.38
N VAL A 79 2.66 1.89 6.36
CA VAL A 79 3.66 1.19 5.56
C VAL A 79 2.96 0.38 4.47
N ASP A 80 3.34 0.65 3.23
CA ASP A 80 2.85 -0.04 2.04
C ASP A 80 3.90 0.10 0.91
N ARG A 81 3.63 -0.40 -0.29
CA ARG A 81 4.47 -0.11 -1.46
C ARG A 81 4.46 1.39 -1.74
N CYS A 82 5.55 1.91 -2.29
CA CYS A 82 5.68 3.33 -2.61
C CYS A 82 4.59 3.83 -3.58
N THR A 83 4.07 2.95 -4.43
CA THR A 83 2.90 3.17 -5.30
C THR A 83 1.61 3.57 -4.55
N ALA A 84 1.50 3.21 -3.26
CA ALA A 84 0.40 3.65 -2.39
C ALA A 84 0.37 5.16 -2.15
N PHE A 85 1.54 5.81 -2.21
CA PHE A 85 1.73 7.20 -1.77
C PHE A 85 2.00 8.15 -2.93
N GLU A 86 2.56 7.66 -4.03
CA GLU A 86 3.08 8.51 -5.10
C GLU A 86 2.61 8.13 -6.49
N ASP A 87 2.48 9.14 -7.34
CA ASP A 87 2.04 9.04 -8.73
C ASP A 87 3.21 8.71 -9.69
N ALA A 88 4.44 8.64 -9.18
CA ALA A 88 5.66 8.41 -9.98
C ALA A 88 6.45 7.15 -9.59
N SER A 89 5.96 6.35 -8.64
CA SER A 89 6.71 5.19 -8.13
C SER A 89 6.35 3.91 -8.89
N ALA A 90 7.31 3.38 -9.64
CA ALA A 90 7.16 2.14 -10.42
C ALA A 90 7.95 0.93 -9.88
N ASP A 91 8.76 1.13 -8.83
CA ASP A 91 9.82 0.16 -8.51
C ASP A 91 9.38 -0.93 -7.52
N GLY A 92 8.12 -0.91 -7.08
CA GLY A 92 7.60 -1.88 -6.10
C GLY A 92 8.30 -1.81 -4.74
N ASP A 93 9.08 -0.78 -4.46
CA ASP A 93 9.75 -0.59 -3.17
C ASP A 93 8.76 -0.37 -2.04
N TRP A 94 9.20 -0.63 -0.80
CA TRP A 94 8.43 -0.30 0.40
C TRP A 94 8.64 1.15 0.81
N CYS A 95 7.57 1.79 1.26
CA CYS A 95 7.58 3.14 1.80
C CYS A 95 6.80 3.20 3.11
N ALA A 96 7.16 4.15 3.97
CA ALA A 96 6.38 4.49 5.14
C ALA A 96 6.06 5.99 5.12
N LEU A 97 4.77 6.31 5.20
CA LEU A 97 4.30 7.67 5.38
C LEU A 97 4.00 7.90 6.85
N LEU A 98 4.72 8.83 7.47
CA LEU A 98 4.41 9.32 8.80
C LEU A 98 3.66 10.65 8.68
N VAL A 99 2.58 10.78 9.45
CA VAL A 99 1.80 12.02 9.58
C VAL A 99 1.42 12.26 11.03
N ASP A 100 1.40 13.51 11.46
CA ASP A 100 0.98 13.90 12.81
C ASP A 100 -0.10 14.99 12.82
N SER A 101 -0.49 15.39 14.04
CA SER A 101 -1.56 16.36 14.28
C SER A 101 -1.24 17.77 13.80
N ASP A 102 0.04 18.12 13.72
CA ASP A 102 0.50 19.47 13.37
C ASP A 102 0.64 19.63 11.85
N GLN A 103 0.03 18.72 11.08
CA GLN A 103 0.22 18.57 9.64
C GLN A 103 1.70 18.36 9.27
N GLY A 104 2.48 17.75 10.16
CA GLY A 104 3.78 17.23 9.82
C GLY A 104 3.61 15.98 8.96
N MET A 105 4.41 15.87 7.89
CA MET A 105 4.49 14.62 7.12
C MET A 105 5.92 14.28 6.76
N ARG A 106 6.19 12.98 6.56
CA ARG A 106 7.42 12.53 5.91
C ARG A 106 7.25 11.16 5.29
N LEU A 107 7.71 11.02 4.05
CA LEU A 107 7.81 9.74 3.36
C LEU A 107 9.22 9.17 3.51
N TYR A 108 9.31 7.95 4.02
CA TYR A 108 10.55 7.20 4.15
C TYR A 108 10.59 6.07 3.12
N ARG A 109 11.72 5.91 2.44
CA ARG A 109 11.96 4.88 1.42
C ARG A 109 12.54 3.60 2.02
N ASP A 110 12.47 2.52 1.26
CA ASP A 110 12.97 1.18 1.62
C ASP A 110 14.38 1.20 2.28
N PRO A 111 15.41 1.89 1.74
CA PRO A 111 16.73 1.90 2.38
C PRO A 111 16.76 2.54 3.77
N GLN A 112 15.89 3.53 4.04
CA GLN A 112 15.77 4.16 5.35
C GLN A 112 15.03 3.22 6.31
N LEU A 113 13.98 2.57 5.83
CA LEU A 113 13.21 1.61 6.62
C LEU A 113 14.03 0.38 7.01
N ARG A 114 14.93 -0.11 6.15
CA ARG A 114 15.85 -1.21 6.51
C ARG A 114 16.85 -0.81 7.60
N ARG A 115 17.31 0.44 7.60
CA ARG A 115 18.15 0.97 8.70
C ARG A 115 17.37 1.16 9.99
N GLY A 116 16.06 1.38 9.89
CA GLY A 116 15.18 1.71 10.99
C GLY A 116 15.01 3.22 11.12
N ILE A 117 13.77 3.65 11.35
CA ILE A 117 13.40 5.05 11.57
C ILE A 117 12.73 5.20 12.94
N ALA A 118 12.97 6.34 13.59
CA ALA A 118 12.29 6.70 14.82
C ALA A 118 10.94 7.36 14.48
N VAL A 119 9.84 6.81 15.00
CA VAL A 119 8.50 7.33 14.71
C VAL A 119 8.23 8.66 15.42
N ASP A 120 9.01 9.04 16.42
CA ASP A 120 8.94 10.31 17.14
C ASP A 120 9.91 11.37 16.57
N ALA A 121 10.61 11.06 15.47
CA ALA A 121 11.48 12.04 14.80
C ALA A 121 10.65 13.24 14.28
N PRO A 122 11.23 14.46 14.25
CA PRO A 122 10.55 15.62 13.68
C PRO A 122 10.10 15.38 12.23
N LEU A 123 8.87 15.79 11.92
CA LEU A 123 8.31 15.76 10.57
C LEU A 123 8.45 17.12 9.87
N GLU A 124 8.32 17.10 8.55
CA GLU A 124 8.37 18.30 7.73
C GLU A 124 6.97 18.94 7.71
N PRO A 125 6.85 20.27 7.92
CA PRO A 125 5.56 20.94 7.85
C PRO A 125 4.94 20.77 6.46
N PHE A 126 3.66 20.41 6.42
CA PHE A 126 2.90 20.30 5.18
C PHE A 126 1.67 21.19 5.19
N HIS A 127 1.54 21.99 4.14
CA HIS A 127 0.48 22.99 4.00
C HIS A 127 -0.50 22.52 2.92
N GLY A 128 -1.25 21.46 3.21
CA GLY A 128 -2.25 20.89 2.32
C GLY A 128 -3.23 20.00 3.07
N PRO A 129 -4.28 19.49 2.40
CA PRO A 129 -5.14 18.49 3.00
C PRO A 129 -4.34 17.22 3.27
N ARG A 130 -4.61 16.53 4.39
CA ARG A 130 -3.99 15.24 4.74
C ARG A 130 -3.88 14.35 3.48
N PRO A 131 -2.70 13.81 3.16
CA PRO A 131 -2.50 13.02 1.97
C PRO A 131 -3.42 11.80 2.01
N SER A 132 -4.12 11.50 0.90
CA SER A 132 -4.83 10.24 0.77
C SER A 132 -3.88 9.14 0.34
N VAL A 133 -4.14 7.92 0.80
CA VAL A 133 -3.29 6.76 0.51
C VAL A 133 -4.09 5.72 -0.27
N ARG A 134 -3.42 5.09 -1.23
CA ARG A 134 -4.02 4.06 -2.09
C ARG A 134 -3.72 2.68 -1.55
N GLN A 135 -4.53 1.71 -1.94
CA GLN A 135 -4.29 0.31 -1.64
C GLN A 135 -4.46 -0.52 -2.92
N SER A 136 -3.59 -1.51 -3.08
CA SER A 136 -3.69 -2.47 -4.18
C SER A 136 -4.95 -3.31 -4.04
N ARG A 137 -5.76 -3.37 -5.10
CA ARG A 137 -6.98 -4.18 -5.21
C ARG A 137 -6.90 -5.01 -6.48
N MET A 138 -7.11 -6.31 -6.38
CA MET A 138 -7.23 -7.17 -7.56
C MET A 138 -8.49 -6.82 -8.34
N ILE A 139 -8.35 -6.57 -9.63
CA ILE A 139 -9.44 -6.20 -10.54
C ILE A 139 -9.70 -7.25 -11.61
N SER A 140 -8.73 -8.14 -11.87
CA SER A 140 -8.97 -9.36 -12.64
C SER A 140 -9.85 -10.33 -11.85
N ARG A 141 -10.77 -11.02 -12.53
CA ARG A 141 -11.62 -12.06 -11.91
C ARG A 141 -10.83 -13.23 -11.29
N GLN A 142 -9.72 -13.59 -11.92
CA GLN A 142 -8.83 -14.67 -11.48
C GLN A 142 -7.44 -14.41 -12.04
N ALA A 143 -6.42 -14.96 -11.37
CA ALA A 143 -5.07 -15.00 -11.92
C ALA A 143 -5.04 -15.87 -13.19
N GLN A 144 -4.23 -15.49 -14.17
CA GLN A 144 -4.14 -16.18 -15.45
C GLN A 144 -2.73 -16.66 -15.75
N HIS A 145 -2.63 -17.92 -16.19
CA HIS A 145 -1.40 -18.43 -16.78
C HIS A 145 -1.15 -17.76 -18.14
N THR A 146 0.04 -17.23 -18.33
CA THR A 146 0.43 -16.43 -19.49
C THR A 146 1.85 -16.77 -19.93
N ARG A 147 2.00 -17.09 -21.22
CA ARG A 147 3.29 -17.42 -21.85
C ARG A 147 4.11 -16.17 -22.17
N PRO A 148 5.44 -16.30 -22.35
CA PRO A 148 6.28 -15.22 -22.83
C PRO A 148 5.74 -14.58 -24.12
N GLY A 149 5.87 -13.26 -24.23
CA GLY A 149 5.36 -12.52 -25.37
C GLY A 149 5.09 -11.06 -25.07
N ARG A 150 4.68 -10.32 -26.11
CA ARG A 150 4.19 -8.95 -25.96
C ARG A 150 2.68 -8.95 -26.07
N TYR A 151 2.02 -8.28 -25.15
CA TYR A 151 0.58 -8.20 -25.08
C TYR A 151 0.15 -6.77 -24.80
N VAL A 152 -1.13 -6.52 -25.04
CA VAL A 152 -1.85 -5.35 -24.54
C VAL A 152 -2.98 -5.89 -23.67
N LEU A 153 -2.98 -5.47 -22.42
CA LEU A 153 -4.14 -5.62 -21.56
C LEU A 153 -5.15 -4.55 -21.94
N GLU A 154 -6.35 -4.98 -22.32
CA GLU A 154 -7.50 -4.12 -22.55
C GLU A 154 -8.51 -4.34 -21.43
N LEU A 155 -8.90 -3.25 -20.77
CA LEU A 155 -9.87 -3.22 -19.69
C LEU A 155 -11.00 -2.27 -20.07
N TYR A 156 -12.22 -2.65 -19.73
CA TYR A 156 -13.40 -1.80 -19.84
C TYR A 156 -14.10 -1.69 -18.49
N ALA A 157 -14.25 -0.46 -18.00
CA ALA A 157 -14.83 -0.18 -16.70
C ALA A 157 -16.12 0.64 -16.79
N SER A 158 -17.23 0.09 -16.28
CA SER A 158 -18.52 0.78 -16.16
C SER A 158 -18.50 1.87 -15.09
N GLN A 159 -17.76 1.65 -14.01
CA GLN A 159 -17.51 2.63 -12.97
C GLN A 159 -16.02 2.87 -12.84
N ARG A 160 -15.61 4.14 -12.81
CA ARG A 160 -14.22 4.56 -12.78
C ARG A 160 -13.97 5.63 -11.72
N PRO A 161 -12.76 5.67 -11.14
CA PRO A 161 -12.32 6.81 -10.36
C PRO A 161 -12.32 8.10 -11.20
N GLU A 162 -12.58 9.24 -10.54
CA GLU A 162 -12.52 10.56 -11.19
C GLU A 162 -11.07 11.02 -11.42
N ARG A 163 -10.15 10.52 -10.60
CA ARG A 163 -8.71 10.84 -10.65
C ARG A 163 -7.96 9.71 -11.34
N ALA A 164 -6.77 10.04 -11.83
CA ALA A 164 -5.86 9.02 -12.36
C ALA A 164 -5.38 8.09 -11.23
N PHE A 165 -5.07 6.84 -11.60
CA PHE A 165 -4.67 5.79 -10.67
C PHE A 165 -3.69 4.81 -11.33
N TRP A 166 -3.01 3.98 -10.54
CA TRP A 166 -2.13 2.94 -11.08
C TRP A 166 -2.91 1.67 -11.42
N VAL A 167 -2.62 1.10 -12.58
CA VAL A 167 -2.95 -0.29 -12.93
C VAL A 167 -1.65 -1.06 -13.11
N GLU A 168 -1.62 -2.27 -12.55
CA GLU A 168 -0.46 -3.16 -12.58
C GLU A 168 -0.86 -4.56 -13.05
N ALA A 169 0.07 -5.19 -13.77
CA ALA A 169 0.09 -6.62 -13.98
C ALA A 169 1.21 -7.21 -13.10
N VAL A 170 0.88 -8.21 -12.28
CA VAL A 170 1.76 -8.75 -11.24
C VAL A 170 1.76 -10.27 -11.32
N SER A 171 2.92 -10.92 -11.24
CA SER A 171 2.99 -12.35 -10.88
C SER A 171 2.86 -12.47 -9.37
N SER A 172 1.75 -13.02 -8.89
CA SER A 172 1.39 -12.93 -7.47
C SER A 172 2.25 -13.79 -6.55
N GLN A 173 2.65 -14.99 -6.98
CA GLN A 173 3.57 -15.89 -6.28
C GLN A 173 4.98 -15.33 -6.25
N ARG A 174 5.47 -14.84 -7.39
CA ARG A 174 6.82 -14.26 -7.48
C ARG A 174 6.90 -12.85 -6.87
N LYS A 175 5.74 -12.22 -6.63
CA LYS A 175 5.60 -10.83 -6.14
C LYS A 175 6.34 -9.83 -7.03
N VAL A 176 6.31 -10.05 -8.34
CA VAL A 176 6.98 -9.20 -9.35
C VAL A 176 5.95 -8.42 -10.15
N VAL A 177 6.11 -7.09 -10.21
CA VAL A 177 5.36 -6.22 -11.12
C VAL A 177 5.98 -6.34 -12.51
N VAL A 178 5.20 -6.77 -13.49
CA VAL A 178 5.67 -6.99 -14.87
C VAL A 178 5.25 -5.89 -15.83
N ALA A 179 4.20 -5.15 -15.47
CA ALA A 179 3.82 -3.93 -16.15
C ALA A 179 3.06 -3.04 -15.16
N GLN A 180 3.24 -1.73 -15.30
CA GLN A 180 2.58 -0.75 -14.46
C GLN A 180 2.35 0.52 -15.26
N GLN A 181 1.17 1.13 -15.11
CA GLN A 181 0.84 2.36 -15.80
C GLN A 181 -0.08 3.25 -14.98
N TRP A 182 0.23 4.55 -15.03
CA TRP A 182 -0.62 5.61 -14.52
C TRP A 182 -1.71 5.88 -15.55
N VAL A 183 -2.96 5.54 -15.20
CA VAL A 183 -4.08 5.57 -16.12
C VAL A 183 -5.07 6.66 -15.72
N LEU A 184 -5.52 7.41 -16.71
CA LEU A 184 -6.73 8.21 -16.63
C LEU A 184 -7.72 7.56 -17.61
N PRO A 185 -8.80 6.93 -17.15
CA PRO A 185 -9.73 6.26 -18.05
C PRO A 185 -10.35 7.25 -19.00
N ASP A 186 -10.53 6.86 -20.26
CA ASP A 186 -11.23 7.70 -21.22
C ASP A 186 -12.75 7.76 -20.93
N ARG A 187 -13.48 8.53 -21.75
CA ARG A 187 -14.93 8.70 -21.57
C ARG A 187 -15.69 7.38 -21.69
N ASP A 188 -15.16 6.46 -22.49
CA ASP A 188 -15.72 5.14 -22.74
C ASP A 188 -15.31 4.13 -21.66
N GLY A 189 -14.42 4.51 -20.72
CA GLY A 189 -13.96 3.63 -19.66
C GLY A 189 -12.94 2.59 -20.14
N ARG A 190 -12.33 2.78 -21.32
CA ARG A 190 -11.27 1.92 -21.82
C ARG A 190 -9.95 2.28 -21.15
N ILE A 191 -9.23 1.25 -20.74
CA ILE A 191 -7.87 1.34 -20.20
C ILE A 191 -7.01 0.34 -20.97
N THR A 192 -5.83 0.78 -21.42
CA THR A 192 -4.87 -0.06 -22.12
C THR A 192 -3.53 -0.05 -21.40
N LEU A 193 -2.96 -1.24 -21.20
CA LEU A 193 -1.65 -1.43 -20.56
C LEU A 193 -0.78 -2.34 -21.44
N PRO A 194 0.29 -1.84 -22.07
CA PRO A 194 1.24 -2.68 -22.77
C PRO A 194 2.05 -3.49 -21.75
N LEU A 195 2.28 -4.77 -22.06
CA LEU A 195 3.07 -5.65 -21.21
C LEU A 195 3.96 -6.58 -22.02
N GLY A 196 5.20 -6.74 -21.55
CA GLY A 196 6.20 -7.64 -22.12
C GLY A 196 6.56 -8.68 -21.07
N LEU A 197 6.41 -9.95 -21.42
CA LEU A 197 6.75 -11.08 -20.56
C LEU A 197 7.95 -11.81 -21.17
N ASP A 198 9.06 -11.83 -20.46
CA ASP A 198 10.26 -12.57 -20.85
C ASP A 198 10.16 -14.06 -20.44
N GLU A 199 9.40 -14.33 -19.38
CA GLU A 199 9.20 -15.66 -18.82
C GLU A 199 7.71 -16.00 -18.71
N GLU A 200 7.45 -17.30 -18.57
CA GLU A 200 6.11 -17.82 -18.29
C GLU A 200 5.68 -17.47 -16.86
N ILE A 201 4.43 -17.03 -16.71
CA ILE A 201 3.83 -16.63 -15.44
C ILE A 201 2.55 -17.42 -15.26
N ASP A 202 2.46 -18.21 -14.19
CA ASP A 202 1.29 -19.07 -13.94
C ASP A 202 0.09 -18.30 -13.37
N ASP A 203 0.34 -17.10 -12.83
CA ASP A 203 -0.56 -16.40 -11.94
C ASP A 203 -0.56 -14.89 -12.15
N LEU A 204 -0.69 -14.48 -13.41
CA LEU A 204 -0.77 -13.07 -13.76
C LEU A 204 -2.06 -12.47 -13.21
N GLU A 205 -1.93 -11.55 -12.25
CA GLU A 205 -3.02 -10.79 -11.68
C GLU A 205 -2.99 -9.35 -12.17
N ILE A 206 -4.18 -8.80 -12.44
CA ILE A 206 -4.31 -7.37 -12.72
C ILE A 206 -4.83 -6.71 -11.46
N ARG A 207 -4.12 -5.66 -11.02
CA ARG A 207 -4.44 -4.90 -9.82
C ARG A 207 -4.57 -3.41 -10.14
N ALA A 208 -5.36 -2.71 -9.34
CA ALA A 208 -5.44 -1.26 -9.36
C ALA A 208 -5.14 -0.69 -7.97
N TRP A 209 -4.43 0.42 -7.91
CA TRP A 209 -4.19 1.14 -6.67
C TRP A 209 -5.21 2.24 -6.50
N LEU A 210 -6.11 2.07 -5.55
CA LEU A 210 -7.26 2.95 -5.36
C LEU A 210 -7.29 3.47 -3.92
N GLY A 211 -7.67 4.73 -3.75
CA GLY A 211 -8.07 5.26 -2.46
C GLY A 211 -9.32 4.56 -1.92
N HIS A 212 -9.59 4.68 -0.62
CA HIS A 212 -10.68 3.91 -0.02
C HIS A 212 -12.06 4.27 -0.61
N ALA A 213 -12.29 5.56 -0.89
CA ALA A 213 -13.53 6.09 -1.45
C ALA A 213 -13.67 5.88 -2.96
N GLU A 214 -12.57 5.55 -3.65
CA GLU A 214 -12.56 5.34 -5.10
C GLU A 214 -13.16 3.98 -5.45
N LYS A 215 -13.97 3.98 -6.51
CA LYS A 215 -14.68 2.81 -7.01
C LYS A 215 -14.25 2.53 -8.44
N LEU A 216 -13.97 1.26 -8.72
CA LEU A 216 -13.65 0.74 -10.03
C LEU A 216 -14.45 -0.55 -10.23
N ALA A 217 -15.33 -0.57 -11.24
CA ALA A 217 -16.06 -1.76 -11.64
C ALA A 217 -15.64 -2.13 -13.05
N VAL A 218 -14.96 -3.27 -13.19
CA VAL A 218 -14.46 -3.79 -14.47
C VAL A 218 -15.50 -4.76 -15.03
N ASP A 219 -16.05 -4.43 -16.20
CA ASP A 219 -17.03 -5.28 -16.88
C ASP A 219 -16.33 -6.40 -17.65
N SER A 220 -15.23 -6.04 -18.33
CA SER A 220 -14.44 -6.98 -19.12
C SER A 220 -12.97 -6.63 -19.10
N TYR A 221 -12.15 -7.67 -19.23
CA TYR A 221 -10.73 -7.53 -19.49
C TYR A 221 -10.29 -8.61 -20.46
N ALA A 222 -9.32 -8.29 -21.29
CA ALA A 222 -8.72 -9.21 -22.25
C ALA A 222 -7.22 -8.97 -22.32
N LEU A 223 -6.46 -10.06 -22.37
CA LEU A 223 -5.05 -10.01 -22.68
C LEU A 223 -4.83 -10.39 -24.14
N VAL A 224 -4.50 -9.41 -24.97
CA VAL A 224 -4.43 -9.57 -26.42
C VAL A 224 -2.96 -9.54 -26.87
N PRO A 225 -2.49 -10.47 -27.72
CA PRO A 225 -1.15 -10.38 -28.30
C PRO A 225 -0.95 -9.04 -29.01
N ALA A 226 0.16 -8.36 -28.71
CA ALA A 226 0.51 -7.12 -29.39
C ALA A 226 0.84 -7.44 -30.85
N ILE A 227 -0.05 -7.08 -31.77
CA ILE A 227 0.19 -7.27 -33.20
C ILE A 227 1.44 -6.45 -33.56
N ARG A 228 2.51 -7.13 -34.00
CA ARG A 228 3.67 -6.45 -34.60
C ARG A 228 3.15 -5.67 -35.79
N GLY A 229 3.09 -4.35 -35.69
CA GLY A 229 2.87 -3.50 -36.85
C GLY A 229 3.89 -3.90 -37.93
N ARG A 230 3.41 -4.21 -39.14
CA ARG A 230 4.27 -4.33 -40.31
C ARG A 230 5.21 -3.11 -40.34
N PRO A 231 6.51 -3.27 -40.66
CA PRO A 231 7.32 -2.11 -40.97
C PRO A 231 6.62 -1.38 -42.11
N ARG A 232 6.36 -0.09 -41.94
CA ARG A 232 6.00 0.76 -43.07
C ARG A 232 7.23 0.79 -43.98
N SER A 233 7.15 0.07 -45.10
CA SER A 233 8.07 0.18 -46.23
C SER A 233 7.96 1.55 -46.86
#